data_AF-A0AAD5KCL1-F1
#
_entry.id   AF-A0AAD5KCL1-F1
#
_cell.length_a   1.000
_cell.length_b   1.000
_cell.length_c   1.000
_cell.angle_alpha   90.00
_cell.angle_beta   90.00
_cell.angle_gamma   90.00
#
_symmetry.space_group_name_H-M   'P 1'
#
loop_
_entity.id
_entity.type
_entity.pdbx_description
1 polymer ?
#
loop_
_entity_poly.entity_id
_entity_poly.type
_entity_poly.pdbx_seq_one_letter_code
_entity_poly.pdbx_strand_id
1 'polypeptide(L)'
;MPQVELLGLISTGNTSEPVHAYFTQYLTDQQVKRWESRSSQSYGSLQKIINEYLEPACSRLLHRLNRLRGYSLWNERYSELIDTNVIESCIDTAQLLLKRLVFYRISIDKVCLEFREFIKWVLHSESFPSLFVFPLLGSLFNLWIFCSNLVVEKLAEQNGGEYQNHPDAVAYDPWLVVSYIKTSFATDGLAEYFTVYPGIERTGNERGKCGINVISRSEWYTLTCKSM
;
A
#
# COMPACT_ATOMS: atom_id res chain seq x y z
N MET A 1 -7.44 17.54 13.38
CA MET A 1 -7.19 16.59 12.27
C MET A 1 -6.19 15.57 12.78
N PRO A 2 -6.52 14.28 12.81
CA PRO A 2 -5.71 13.28 13.51
C PRO A 2 -4.28 13.18 12.93
N GLN A 3 -4.08 13.43 11.63
CA GLN A 3 -2.73 13.41 11.03
C GLN A 3 -1.82 14.49 11.62
N VAL A 4 -2.35 15.70 11.85
CA VAL A 4 -1.56 16.83 12.35
C VAL A 4 -1.11 16.56 13.79
N GLU A 5 -1.97 15.95 14.59
CA GLU A 5 -1.65 15.62 15.98
C GLU A 5 -0.63 14.48 16.07
N LEU A 6 -0.73 13.46 15.21
CA LEU A 6 0.28 12.38 15.12
C LEU A 6 1.63 12.90 14.57
N LEU A 7 1.61 13.82 13.61
CA LEU A 7 2.83 14.48 13.12
C LEU A 7 3.45 15.39 14.20
N GLY A 8 2.62 16.06 14.99
CA GLY A 8 3.07 16.79 16.18
C GLY A 8 3.70 15.86 17.21
N LEU A 9 3.11 14.69 17.45
CA LEU A 9 3.62 13.69 18.38
C LEU A 9 4.99 13.14 17.96
N ILE A 10 5.16 12.72 16.70
CA ILE A 10 6.45 12.18 16.23
C ILE A 10 7.56 13.25 16.20
N SER A 11 7.22 14.52 15.99
CA SER A 11 8.20 15.61 15.90
C SER A 11 8.56 16.24 17.24
N THR A 12 7.60 16.31 18.18
CA THR A 12 7.77 17.04 19.44
C THR A 12 7.78 16.13 20.67
N GLY A 13 7.34 14.88 20.54
CA GLY A 13 7.11 13.97 21.68
C GLY A 13 5.92 14.36 22.57
N ASN A 14 5.30 15.52 22.34
CA ASN A 14 4.16 15.98 23.13
C ASN A 14 2.87 15.36 22.60
N THR A 15 2.13 14.70 23.50
CA THR A 15 0.80 14.17 23.20
C THR A 15 -0.28 15.23 23.49
N SER A 16 -1.23 15.41 22.58
CA SER A 16 -2.47 16.10 22.90
C SER A 16 -3.28 15.21 23.85
N GLU A 17 -4.05 15.79 24.77
CA GLU A 17 -4.93 15.04 25.69
C GLU A 17 -5.79 13.96 25.01
N PRO A 18 -6.46 14.20 23.85
CA PRO A 18 -7.21 13.15 23.17
C PRO A 18 -6.34 12.04 22.59
N VAL A 19 -5.14 12.36 22.08
CA VAL A 19 -4.21 11.35 21.55
C VAL A 19 -3.63 10.53 22.70
N HIS A 20 -3.25 11.16 23.81
CA HIS A 20 -2.80 10.48 25.01
C HIS A 20 -3.87 9.51 25.54
N ALA A 21 -5.12 9.98 25.69
CA ALA A 21 -6.23 9.12 26.10
C ALA A 21 -6.43 7.94 25.15
N TYR A 22 -6.29 8.14 23.84
CA TYR A 22 -6.37 7.08 22.86
C TYR A 22 -5.25 6.03 23.02
N PHE A 23 -3.99 6.45 23.09
CA PHE A 23 -2.84 5.55 23.22
C PHE A 23 -2.78 4.82 24.57
N THR A 24 -3.31 5.41 25.65
CA THR A 24 -3.27 4.79 26.99
C THR A 24 -4.51 3.97 27.32
N GLN A 25 -5.71 4.40 26.89
CA GLN A 25 -6.98 3.78 27.32
C GLN A 25 -7.58 2.85 26.27
N TYR A 26 -7.38 3.14 24.98
CA TYR A 26 -8.04 2.42 23.89
C TYR A 26 -7.08 1.50 23.16
N LEU A 27 -5.87 1.98 22.89
CA LEU A 27 -4.81 1.22 22.25
C LEU A 27 -4.09 0.39 23.31
N THR A 28 -4.11 -0.93 23.14
CA THR A 28 -3.38 -1.86 24.01
C THR A 28 -2.39 -2.62 23.15
N ASP A 29 -1.24 -3.00 23.72
CA ASP A 29 -0.26 -3.91 23.10
C ASP A 29 -0.90 -5.09 22.34
N GLN A 30 -1.94 -5.69 22.92
CA GLN A 30 -2.65 -6.81 22.30
C GLN A 30 -3.36 -6.41 21.01
N GLN A 31 -3.97 -5.22 20.97
CA GLN A 31 -4.61 -4.70 19.76
C GLN A 31 -3.60 -4.34 18.68
N VAL A 32 -2.50 -3.70 19.06
CA VAL A 32 -1.42 -3.33 18.11
C VAL A 32 -0.82 -4.58 17.47
N LYS A 33 -0.53 -5.62 18.26
CA LYS A 33 -0.08 -6.93 17.73
C LYS A 33 -1.13 -7.60 16.83
N ARG A 34 -2.42 -7.46 17.13
CA ARG A 34 -3.49 -7.95 16.25
C ARG A 34 -3.54 -7.16 14.94
N TRP A 35 -3.31 -5.85 14.95
CA TRP A 35 -3.23 -5.04 13.74
C TRP A 35 -2.04 -5.43 12.87
N GLU A 36 -0.88 -5.65 13.49
CA GLU A 36 0.33 -6.14 12.82
C GLU A 36 0.07 -7.48 12.12
N SER A 37 -0.46 -8.46 12.86
CA SER A 37 -0.73 -9.80 12.36
C SER A 37 -1.74 -9.79 11.22
N ARG A 38 -2.87 -9.08 11.39
CA ARG A 38 -3.92 -8.98 10.36
C ARG A 38 -3.41 -8.28 9.10
N SER A 39 -2.69 -7.18 9.25
CA SER A 39 -2.19 -6.42 8.09
C SER A 39 -1.11 -7.20 7.35
N SER A 40 -0.18 -7.84 8.06
CA SER A 40 0.84 -8.70 7.47
C SER A 40 0.22 -9.88 6.70
N GLN A 41 -0.80 -10.52 7.29
CA GLN A 41 -1.53 -11.59 6.61
C GLN A 41 -2.27 -11.09 5.36
N SER A 42 -2.93 -9.93 5.46
CA SER A 42 -3.68 -9.35 4.34
C SER A 42 -2.76 -8.97 3.18
N TYR A 43 -1.69 -8.20 3.44
CA TYR A 43 -0.73 -7.80 2.42
C TYR A 43 -0.01 -9.01 1.81
N GLY A 44 0.39 -10.00 2.63
CA GLY A 44 0.98 -11.24 2.14
C GLY A 44 0.02 -12.03 1.24
N SER A 45 -1.27 -12.06 1.57
CA SER A 45 -2.29 -12.70 0.74
C SER A 45 -2.48 -11.95 -0.60
N LEU A 46 -2.48 -10.62 -0.59
CA LEU A 46 -2.57 -9.81 -1.81
C LEU A 46 -1.35 -10.03 -2.72
N GLN A 47 -0.14 -9.99 -2.16
CA GLN A 47 1.09 -10.28 -2.90
C GLN A 47 1.06 -11.67 -3.52
N LYS A 48 0.59 -12.67 -2.76
CA LYS A 48 0.42 -14.05 -3.25
C LYS A 48 -0.54 -14.10 -4.43
N ILE A 49 -1.71 -13.46 -4.33
CA ILE A 49 -2.70 -13.39 -5.40
C ILE A 49 -2.08 -12.80 -6.68
N ILE A 50 -1.33 -11.70 -6.55
CA ILE A 50 -0.72 -11.03 -7.70
C ILE A 50 0.36 -11.91 -8.34
N ASN A 51 1.31 -12.39 -7.54
CA ASN A 51 2.51 -13.07 -8.03
C ASN A 51 2.23 -14.49 -8.51
N GLU A 52 1.37 -15.24 -7.80
CA GLU A 52 1.12 -16.66 -8.13
C GLU A 52 -0.03 -16.85 -9.12
N TYR A 53 -0.98 -15.91 -9.21
CA TYR A 53 -2.19 -16.08 -10.00
C TYR A 53 -2.33 -15.04 -11.11
N LEU A 54 -2.36 -13.75 -10.78
CA LEU A 54 -2.71 -12.71 -11.76
C LEU A 54 -1.62 -12.47 -12.80
N GLU A 55 -0.38 -12.29 -12.38
CA GLU A 55 0.78 -12.06 -13.26
C GLU A 55 1.02 -13.24 -14.25
N PRO A 56 1.04 -14.52 -13.80
CA PRO A 56 1.20 -15.63 -14.73
C PRO A 56 -0.05 -15.88 -15.59
N ALA A 57 -1.26 -15.55 -15.13
CA ALA A 57 -2.45 -15.62 -15.96
C ALA A 57 -2.39 -14.58 -17.11
N CYS A 58 -2.03 -13.33 -16.80
CA CYS A 58 -1.88 -12.28 -17.81
C CYS A 58 -0.76 -12.60 -18.81
N SER A 59 0.35 -13.15 -18.34
CA SER A 59 1.47 -13.57 -19.21
C SER A 59 1.05 -14.69 -20.17
N ARG A 60 0.30 -15.69 -19.69
CA ARG A 60 -0.25 -16.76 -20.54
C ARG A 60 -1.26 -16.22 -21.55
N LEU A 61 -2.16 -15.32 -21.12
CA LEU A 61 -3.11 -14.66 -22.00
C LEU A 61 -2.39 -13.91 -23.13
N LEU A 62 -1.41 -13.08 -22.78
CA LEU A 62 -0.62 -12.31 -23.73
C LEU A 62 0.12 -13.21 -24.73
N HIS A 63 0.70 -14.32 -24.26
CA HIS A 63 1.32 -15.31 -25.14
C HIS A 63 0.32 -15.92 -26.13
N ARG A 64 -0.90 -16.24 -25.70
CA ARG A 64 -1.95 -16.78 -26.58
C ARG A 64 -2.44 -15.74 -27.58
N LEU A 65 -2.62 -14.48 -27.17
CA LEU A 65 -2.99 -13.38 -28.06
C LEU A 65 -1.92 -13.12 -29.11
N ASN A 66 -0.63 -13.15 -28.73
CA ASN A 66 0.47 -13.01 -29.69
C ASN A 66 0.51 -14.16 -30.72
N ARG A 67 0.18 -15.38 -30.32
CA ARG A 67 0.02 -16.49 -31.27
C ARG A 67 -1.16 -16.26 -32.20
N LEU A 68 -2.27 -15.76 -31.68
CA LEU A 68 -3.46 -15.45 -32.47
C LEU A 68 -3.20 -14.33 -33.48
N ARG A 69 -2.44 -13.31 -33.09
CA ARG A 69 -1.91 -12.26 -33.98
C ARG A 69 -1.07 -12.86 -35.11
N GLY A 70 -0.23 -13.85 -34.81
CA GLY A 70 0.52 -14.58 -35.84
C GLY A 70 -0.39 -15.26 -36.87
N TYR A 71 -1.54 -15.79 -36.45
CA TYR A 71 -2.53 -16.37 -37.36
C TYR A 71 -3.31 -15.31 -38.15
N SER A 72 -3.62 -14.16 -37.54
CA SER A 72 -4.35 -13.08 -38.21
C SER A 72 -3.57 -12.46 -39.35
N LEU A 73 -2.23 -12.48 -39.28
CA LEU A 73 -1.35 -12.03 -40.37
C LEU A 73 -1.34 -12.99 -41.57
N TRP A 74 -1.84 -14.22 -41.41
CA TRP A 74 -1.94 -15.18 -42.51
C TRP A 74 -3.24 -14.99 -43.30
N ASN A 75 -3.24 -13.94 -44.13
CA ASN A 75 -4.40 -13.46 -44.87
C ASN A 75 -5.01 -14.49 -45.83
N GLU A 76 -4.22 -15.43 -46.36
CA GLU A 76 -4.71 -16.45 -47.29
C GLU A 76 -5.69 -17.44 -46.64
N ARG A 77 -5.61 -17.65 -45.32
CA ARG A 77 -6.38 -18.70 -44.62
C ARG A 77 -7.36 -18.17 -43.58
N TYR A 78 -7.07 -17.02 -42.96
CA TYR A 78 -7.83 -16.53 -41.80
C TYR A 78 -8.37 -15.10 -41.95
N SER A 79 -8.23 -14.47 -43.12
CA SER A 79 -8.64 -13.06 -43.35
C SER A 79 -10.11 -12.78 -43.07
N GLU A 80 -11.01 -13.73 -43.34
CA GLU A 80 -12.45 -13.55 -43.09
C GLU A 80 -12.88 -13.91 -41.65
N LEU A 81 -12.04 -14.64 -40.91
CA LEU A 81 -12.38 -15.19 -39.59
C LEU A 81 -11.81 -14.33 -38.45
N ILE A 82 -10.71 -13.63 -38.70
CA ILE A 82 -9.93 -12.99 -37.64
C ILE A 82 -9.56 -11.55 -38.06
N ASP A 83 -10.10 -10.58 -37.33
CA ASP A 83 -9.68 -9.18 -37.47
C ASP A 83 -8.40 -8.92 -36.66
N THR A 84 -7.35 -8.50 -37.36
CA THR A 84 -6.06 -8.15 -36.76
C THR A 84 -6.18 -6.96 -35.81
N ASN A 85 -7.02 -5.97 -36.12
CA ASN A 85 -7.15 -4.75 -35.31
C ASN A 85 -7.74 -5.06 -33.93
N VAL A 86 -8.72 -5.96 -33.86
CA VAL A 86 -9.33 -6.39 -32.61
C VAL A 86 -8.32 -7.14 -31.73
N ILE A 87 -7.45 -7.95 -32.33
CA ILE A 87 -6.41 -8.67 -31.58
C ILE A 87 -5.35 -7.73 -31.05
N GLU A 88 -4.88 -6.77 -31.85
CA GLU A 88 -3.92 -5.75 -31.40
C GLU A 88 -4.50 -4.98 -30.20
N SER A 89 -5.77 -4.55 -30.26
CA SER A 89 -6.43 -3.88 -29.13
C SER A 89 -6.55 -4.78 -27.89
N CYS A 90 -6.84 -6.07 -28.06
CA CYS A 90 -6.82 -7.04 -26.96
C CYS A 90 -5.43 -7.19 -26.33
N ILE A 91 -4.37 -7.21 -27.16
CA ILE A 91 -2.98 -7.28 -26.71
C ILE A 91 -2.63 -6.04 -25.90
N ASP A 92 -2.94 -4.85 -26.41
CA ASP A 92 -2.69 -3.57 -25.72
C ASP A 92 -3.40 -3.52 -24.37
N THR A 93 -4.66 -3.97 -24.33
CA THR A 93 -5.45 -4.02 -23.08
C THR A 93 -4.85 -5.00 -22.07
N ALA A 94 -4.39 -6.17 -22.53
CA ALA A 94 -3.73 -7.15 -21.66
C ALA A 94 -2.38 -6.65 -21.13
N GLN A 95 -1.61 -5.92 -21.95
CA GLN A 95 -0.36 -5.29 -21.53
C GLN A 95 -0.61 -4.17 -20.51
N LEU A 96 -1.65 -3.35 -20.72
CA LEU A 96 -2.04 -2.32 -19.76
C LEU A 96 -2.44 -2.92 -18.42
N LEU A 97 -3.19 -4.02 -18.43
CA LEU A 97 -3.55 -4.75 -17.21
C LEU A 97 -2.28 -5.27 -16.49
N LEU A 98 -1.35 -5.88 -17.21
CA LEU A 98 -0.09 -6.36 -16.63
C LEU A 98 0.72 -5.21 -16.01
N LYS A 99 0.83 -4.08 -16.72
CA LYS A 99 1.48 -2.87 -16.22
C LYS A 99 0.82 -2.38 -14.93
N ARG A 100 -0.52 -2.35 -14.88
CA ARG A 100 -1.28 -1.95 -13.68
C ARG A 100 -1.06 -2.90 -12.51
N LEU A 101 -0.96 -4.21 -12.75
CA LEU A 101 -0.64 -5.19 -11.72
C LEU A 101 0.75 -4.98 -11.13
N VAL A 102 1.75 -4.63 -11.95
CA VAL A 102 3.10 -4.30 -11.48
C VAL A 102 3.09 -3.07 -10.58
N PHE A 103 2.40 -2.00 -10.98
CA PHE A 103 2.24 -0.81 -10.12
C PHE A 103 1.51 -1.14 -8.82
N TYR A 104 0.46 -1.95 -8.90
CA TYR A 104 -0.29 -2.39 -7.74
C TYR A 104 0.58 -3.15 -6.74
N ARG A 105 1.43 -4.07 -7.23
CA ARG A 105 2.42 -4.78 -6.40
C ARG A 105 3.36 -3.82 -5.68
N ILE A 106 3.95 -2.87 -6.42
CA ILE A 106 4.86 -1.85 -5.84
C ILE A 106 4.13 -1.01 -4.78
N SER A 107 2.87 -0.64 -5.04
CA SER A 107 2.05 0.09 -4.06
C SER A 107 1.79 -0.72 -2.79
N ILE A 108 1.50 -2.02 -2.89
CA ILE A 108 1.33 -2.89 -1.72
C ILE A 108 2.64 -2.99 -0.93
N ASP A 109 3.76 -3.20 -1.61
CA ASP A 109 5.07 -3.33 -0.95
C ASP A 109 5.41 -2.05 -0.16
N LYS A 110 5.15 -0.89 -0.76
CA LYS A 110 5.32 0.42 -0.12
C LYS A 110 4.43 0.55 1.12
N VAL A 111 3.13 0.32 0.99
CA VAL A 111 2.17 0.46 2.12
C VAL A 111 2.49 -0.53 3.24
N CYS A 112 2.89 -1.75 2.90
CA CYS A 112 3.31 -2.77 3.85
C CYS A 112 4.54 -2.33 4.67
N LEU A 113 5.56 -1.79 3.98
CA LEU A 113 6.76 -1.25 4.62
C LEU A 113 6.43 -0.07 5.54
N GLU A 114 5.68 0.90 5.04
CA GLU A 114 5.26 2.09 5.79
C GLU A 114 4.43 1.74 7.02
N PHE A 115 3.47 0.82 6.88
CA PHE A 115 2.63 0.35 7.98
C PHE A 115 3.45 -0.40 9.04
N ARG A 116 4.42 -1.22 8.62
CA ARG A 116 5.27 -1.96 9.55
C ARG A 116 6.08 -1.01 10.44
N GLU A 117 6.69 0.02 9.85
CA GLU A 117 7.44 1.01 10.64
C GLU A 117 6.50 1.84 11.54
N PHE A 118 5.28 2.15 11.07
CA PHE A 118 4.25 2.78 11.89
C PHE A 118 3.90 1.95 13.12
N ILE A 119 3.70 0.63 12.99
CA ILE A 119 3.40 -0.25 14.11
C ILE A 119 4.55 -0.30 15.13
N LYS A 120 5.80 -0.37 14.65
CA LYS A 120 6.97 -0.32 15.55
C LYS A 120 7.04 1.00 16.32
N TRP A 121 6.75 2.11 15.66
CA TRP A 121 6.66 3.43 16.31
C TRP A 121 5.56 3.46 17.37
N VAL A 122 4.37 2.94 17.07
CA VAL A 122 3.25 2.87 18.02
C VAL A 122 3.64 2.08 19.27
N LEU A 123 4.22 0.88 19.11
CA LEU A 123 4.68 0.04 20.22
C LEU A 123 5.78 0.73 21.05
N HIS A 124 6.67 1.49 20.41
CA HIS A 124 7.68 2.28 21.10
C HIS A 124 7.06 3.46 21.88
N SER A 125 6.02 4.09 21.33
CA SER A 125 5.37 5.25 21.95
C SER A 125 4.55 4.91 23.21
N GLU A 126 4.06 3.67 23.35
CA GLU A 126 3.43 3.21 24.61
C GLU A 126 4.42 3.13 25.78
N SER A 127 5.73 3.06 25.49
CA SER A 127 6.78 3.01 26.51
C SER A 127 7.17 4.38 27.08
N PHE A 128 6.56 5.49 26.65
CA PHE A 128 6.80 6.79 27.27
C PHE A 128 6.26 6.78 28.70
N PRO A 129 7.12 6.80 29.75
CA PRO A 129 6.63 6.90 31.11
C PRO A 129 5.90 8.24 31.23
N SER A 130 4.79 8.25 31.94
CA SER A 130 3.98 9.41 32.34
C SER A 130 4.73 10.52 33.12
N LEU A 131 6.07 10.50 33.11
CA LEU A 131 6.95 11.43 33.80
C LEU A 131 7.20 12.76 33.07
N PHE A 132 6.69 12.96 31.85
CA PHE A 132 6.87 14.21 31.11
C PHE A 132 5.70 15.21 31.27
N VAL A 133 4.92 15.11 32.34
CA VAL A 133 4.10 16.23 32.83
C VAL A 133 4.96 17.07 33.79
N PHE A 134 6.00 17.73 33.27
CA PHE A 134 6.71 18.78 34.01
C PHE A 134 6.54 20.13 33.29
N PRO A 135 5.66 21.02 33.79
CA PRO A 135 5.46 22.36 33.21
C PRO A 135 6.65 23.33 33.36
N LEU A 136 7.83 22.89 33.84
CA LEU A 136 8.88 23.78 34.33
C LEU A 136 10.22 23.71 33.60
N LEU A 137 10.36 22.92 32.53
CA LEU A 137 11.63 22.81 31.77
C LEU A 137 11.49 23.19 30.28
N GLY A 138 10.60 24.12 29.96
CA GLY A 138 10.40 24.62 28.60
C GLY A 138 11.63 25.29 27.96
N SER A 139 12.61 25.75 28.75
CA SER A 139 13.83 26.37 28.21
C SER A 139 14.96 25.37 27.91
N LEU A 140 15.06 24.27 28.68
CA LEU A 140 16.13 23.27 28.51
C LEU A 140 15.73 22.18 27.50
N PHE A 141 14.44 21.87 27.37
CA PHE A 141 13.97 20.88 26.39
C PHE A 141 14.07 21.39 24.94
N ASN A 142 13.84 22.69 24.72
CA ASN A 142 14.08 23.31 23.41
C ASN A 142 15.57 23.35 23.04
N LEU A 143 16.46 23.52 24.02
CA LEU A 143 17.91 23.40 23.83
C LEU A 143 18.32 21.95 23.50
N TRP A 144 17.69 20.95 24.13
CA TRP A 144 17.94 19.55 23.83
C TRP A 144 17.41 19.13 22.45
N ILE A 145 16.21 19.56 22.05
CA ILE A 145 15.69 19.31 20.69
C ILE A 145 16.52 20.08 19.63
N PHE A 146 16.95 21.31 19.92
CA PHE A 146 17.83 22.06 19.02
C PHE A 146 19.20 21.38 18.86
N CYS A 147 19.78 20.86 19.95
CA CYS A 147 21.02 20.08 19.89
C CYS A 147 20.83 18.72 19.18
N SER A 148 19.67 18.08 19.34
CA SER A 148 19.36 16.78 18.71
C SER A 148 19.18 16.93 17.20
N ASN A 149 18.42 17.94 16.75
CA ASN A 149 18.23 18.21 15.32
C ASN A 149 19.51 18.69 14.64
N LEU A 150 20.35 19.48 15.32
CA LEU A 150 21.66 19.90 14.79
C LEU A 150 22.65 18.74 14.66
N VAL A 151 22.56 17.73 15.52
CA VAL A 151 23.37 16.49 15.44
C VAL A 151 22.84 15.55 14.35
N VAL A 152 21.52 15.41 14.20
CA VAL A 152 20.92 14.56 13.16
C VAL A 152 21.17 15.14 11.76
N GLU A 153 21.12 16.46 11.59
CA GLU A 153 21.41 17.12 10.31
C GLU A 153 22.91 16.99 9.94
N LYS A 154 23.81 17.05 10.92
CA LYS A 154 25.25 16.80 10.72
C LYS A 154 25.62 15.34 10.46
N LEU A 155 24.83 14.37 10.94
CA LEU A 155 25.06 12.94 10.68
C LEU A 155 24.48 12.49 9.34
N ALA A 156 23.45 13.16 8.84
CA ALA A 156 22.86 12.89 7.51
C ALA A 156 23.80 13.27 6.35
N GLU A 157 24.72 14.22 6.55
CA GLU A 157 25.68 14.63 5.52
C GLU A 157 26.95 13.78 5.45
N GLN A 158 27.27 12.96 6.47
CA GLN A 158 28.59 12.30 6.53
C GLN A 158 28.66 10.79 6.29
N ASN A 159 27.62 9.97 6.50
CA ASN A 159 27.81 8.52 6.43
C ASN A 159 26.67 7.78 5.73
N GLY A 160 26.88 7.51 4.44
CA GLY A 160 26.28 6.36 3.77
C GLY A 160 27.00 5.08 4.21
N GLY A 161 26.42 4.33 5.13
CA GLY A 161 26.88 3.00 5.51
C GLY A 161 26.87 2.76 7.02
N GLU A 162 26.26 1.65 7.42
CA GLU A 162 26.31 1.04 8.77
C GLU A 162 25.64 1.81 9.93
N TYR A 163 24.33 1.64 10.06
CA TYR A 163 23.62 1.73 11.34
C TYR A 163 23.18 0.33 11.78
N GLN A 164 24.12 -0.49 12.25
CA GLN A 164 23.79 -1.67 13.04
C GLN A 164 24.62 -1.64 14.32
N ASN A 165 23.92 -1.73 15.46
CA ASN A 165 24.43 -1.92 16.83
C ASN A 165 24.70 -0.64 17.66
N HIS A 166 23.65 0.12 18.00
CA HIS A 166 23.61 0.91 19.24
C HIS A 166 22.32 0.55 20.01
N PRO A 167 22.39 0.22 21.32
CA PRO A 167 21.23 -0.27 22.09
C PRO A 167 20.11 0.77 22.32
N ASP A 168 20.36 2.03 21.97
CA ASP A 168 19.41 3.15 22.06
C ASP A 168 18.97 3.67 20.67
N ALA A 169 19.30 2.94 19.59
CA ALA A 169 18.93 3.32 18.23
C ALA A 169 17.42 3.11 18.01
N VAL A 170 16.74 4.17 17.54
CA VAL A 170 15.32 4.19 17.20
C VAL A 170 14.95 2.93 16.41
N ALA A 171 14.06 2.10 16.98
CA ALA A 171 13.72 0.77 16.43
C ALA A 171 12.88 0.82 15.13
N TYR A 172 12.67 2.01 14.57
CA TYR A 172 11.84 2.27 13.39
C TYR A 172 12.42 3.42 12.56
N ASP A 173 12.08 3.50 11.28
CA ASP A 173 12.44 4.63 10.41
C ASP A 173 11.39 5.76 10.51
N PRO A 174 11.72 6.93 11.08
CA PRO A 174 10.77 8.03 11.26
C PRO A 174 10.19 8.57 9.94
N TRP A 175 10.96 8.52 8.84
CA TRP A 175 10.50 9.04 7.55
C TRP A 175 9.41 8.19 6.94
N LEU A 176 9.51 6.86 7.11
CA LEU A 176 8.47 5.93 6.67
C LEU A 176 7.18 6.10 7.49
N VAL A 177 7.30 6.38 8.78
CA VAL A 177 6.14 6.69 9.64
C VAL A 177 5.47 7.99 9.21
N VAL A 178 6.25 9.06 8.97
CA VAL A 178 5.73 10.34 8.45
C VAL A 178 5.08 10.16 7.08
N SER A 179 5.69 9.36 6.20
CA SER A 179 5.12 9.01 4.90
C SER A 179 3.76 8.33 5.05
N TYR A 180 3.68 7.32 5.93
CA TYR A 180 2.43 6.61 6.23
C TYR A 180 1.34 7.57 6.72
N ILE A 181 1.66 8.41 7.70
CA ILE A 181 0.70 9.36 8.30
C ILE A 181 0.18 10.36 7.26
N LYS A 182 1.05 10.84 6.36
CA LYS A 182 0.66 11.80 5.31
C LYS A 182 -0.15 11.16 4.18
N THR A 183 0.23 9.96 3.75
CA THR A 183 -0.23 9.36 2.49
C THR A 183 -1.30 8.29 2.66
N SER A 184 -1.22 7.50 3.73
CA SER A 184 -2.00 6.27 3.88
C SER A 184 -2.96 6.31 5.08
N PHE A 185 -2.77 7.23 6.02
CA PHE A 185 -3.58 7.29 7.25
C PHE A 185 -5.00 7.84 7.02
N ALA A 186 -5.17 8.81 6.12
CA ALA A 186 -6.49 9.38 5.81
C ALA A 186 -7.01 9.02 4.42
N THR A 187 -6.14 8.56 3.53
CA THR A 187 -6.47 8.16 2.17
C THR A 187 -5.97 6.74 1.96
N ASP A 188 -6.86 5.85 1.50
CA ASP A 188 -6.45 4.50 1.14
C ASP A 188 -5.76 4.54 -0.24
N GLY A 189 -4.43 4.51 -0.23
CA GLY A 189 -3.61 4.50 -1.45
C GLY A 189 -3.83 3.26 -2.33
N LEU A 190 -4.43 2.19 -1.80
CA LEU A 190 -4.77 1.00 -2.58
C LEU A 190 -6.18 1.07 -3.17
N ALA A 191 -7.05 1.95 -2.69
CA ALA A 191 -8.43 2.06 -3.14
C ALA A 191 -8.55 2.38 -4.65
N GLU A 192 -7.59 3.13 -5.21
CA GLU A 192 -7.55 3.47 -6.64
C GLU A 192 -7.53 2.22 -7.54
N TYR A 193 -6.97 1.11 -7.06
CA TYR A 193 -6.92 -0.14 -7.79
C TYR A 193 -8.25 -0.90 -7.78
N PHE A 194 -9.16 -0.56 -6.86
CA PHE A 194 -10.45 -1.21 -6.68
C PHE A 194 -11.64 -0.36 -7.14
N THR A 195 -11.43 0.94 -7.40
CA THR A 195 -12.46 1.81 -7.94
C THR A 195 -12.63 1.61 -9.45
N VAL A 196 -13.88 1.57 -9.90
CA VAL A 196 -14.22 1.53 -11.33
C VAL A 196 -13.74 2.82 -11.98
N TYR A 197 -12.97 2.71 -13.07
CA TYR A 197 -12.50 3.86 -13.83
C TYR A 197 -13.71 4.61 -14.43
N PRO A 198 -13.89 5.92 -14.15
CA PRO A 198 -15.04 6.68 -14.66
C PRO A 198 -14.98 6.94 -16.18
N GLY A 199 -13.88 6.58 -16.86
CA GLY A 199 -13.67 6.84 -18.29
C GLY A 199 -14.10 5.72 -19.25
N ILE A 200 -14.62 4.59 -18.75
CA ILE A 200 -15.28 3.61 -19.62
C ILE A 200 -16.76 3.93 -19.63
N GLU A 201 -17.15 4.95 -20.41
CA GLU A 201 -18.52 5.02 -20.89
C GLU A 201 -18.78 3.71 -21.63
N ARG A 202 -19.59 2.83 -21.02
CA ARG A 202 -20.16 1.69 -21.71
C ARG A 202 -21.03 2.26 -22.82
N THR A 203 -20.49 2.42 -24.02
CA THR A 203 -21.28 2.66 -25.23
C THR A 203 -22.24 1.47 -25.34
N GLY A 204 -23.47 1.69 -24.90
CA GLY A 204 -24.48 0.66 -24.69
C GLY A 204 -25.06 0.05 -25.96
N ASN A 205 -24.26 -0.10 -27.03
CA ASN A 205 -24.76 -0.59 -28.32
C ASN A 205 -24.06 -1.83 -28.90
N GLU A 206 -23.10 -2.44 -28.21
CA GLU A 206 -22.55 -3.75 -28.65
C GLU A 206 -22.95 -4.87 -27.69
N ARG A 207 -24.26 -5.07 -27.57
CA ARG A 207 -24.84 -6.23 -26.89
C ARG A 207 -24.90 -7.44 -27.83
N GLY A 208 -23.79 -7.76 -28.48
CA GLY A 208 -23.69 -8.89 -29.38
C GLY A 208 -22.25 -9.26 -29.68
N LYS A 209 -21.83 -10.45 -29.23
CA LYS A 209 -20.60 -11.17 -29.59
C LYS A 209 -19.33 -10.91 -28.77
N CYS A 210 -19.42 -10.96 -27.45
CA CYS A 210 -18.43 -11.73 -26.69
C CYS A 210 -19.03 -12.17 -25.35
N GLY A 211 -19.27 -13.47 -25.20
CA GLY A 211 -19.91 -14.07 -24.02
C GLY A 211 -18.98 -14.15 -22.81
N ILE A 212 -18.42 -13.02 -22.39
CA ILE A 212 -17.76 -12.91 -21.08
C ILE A 212 -18.73 -12.14 -20.19
N ASN A 213 -19.61 -12.89 -19.52
CA ASN A 213 -20.38 -12.34 -18.40
C ASN A 213 -19.37 -11.90 -17.33
N VAL A 214 -19.20 -10.58 -17.19
CA VAL A 214 -18.50 -10.00 -16.05
C VAL A 214 -19.37 -10.26 -14.83
N ILE A 215 -18.95 -11.26 -14.05
CA ILE A 215 -19.57 -11.69 -12.80
C ILE A 215 -19.77 -10.47 -11.90
N SER A 216 -21.02 -10.25 -11.52
CA SER A 216 -21.45 -9.10 -10.72
C SER A 216 -20.91 -9.20 -9.29
N ARG A 217 -20.78 -8.05 -8.60
CA ARG A 217 -20.24 -7.93 -7.23
C ARG A 217 -20.97 -8.84 -6.22
N SER A 218 -22.23 -9.21 -6.46
CA SER A 218 -23.01 -10.14 -5.64
C SER A 218 -22.60 -11.61 -5.82
N GLU A 219 -22.08 -12.01 -6.97
CA GLU A 219 -21.71 -13.40 -7.25
C GLU A 219 -20.37 -13.80 -6.61
N TRP A 220 -19.48 -12.82 -6.37
CA TRP A 220 -18.23 -13.04 -5.63
C TRP A 220 -18.45 -13.48 -4.18
N TYR A 221 -19.46 -12.94 -3.49
CA TYR A 221 -19.77 -13.30 -2.10
C TYR A 221 -20.37 -14.71 -1.98
N THR A 222 -21.08 -15.18 -3.01
CA THR A 222 -21.64 -16.54 -3.03
C THR A 222 -20.61 -17.63 -3.33
N LEU A 223 -19.52 -17.31 -4.04
CA LEU A 223 -18.47 -18.28 -4.36
C LEU A 223 -17.50 -18.51 -3.19
N THR A 224 -17.27 -17.50 -2.35
CA THR A 224 -16.41 -17.65 -1.15
C THR A 224 -17.13 -18.33 0.02
N CYS A 225 -18.46 -18.23 0.13
CA CYS A 225 -19.22 -18.90 1.20
C CYS A 225 -19.57 -20.37 0.93
N LYS A 226 -19.30 -20.91 -0.27
CA LYS A 226 -19.56 -22.32 -0.61
C LYS A 226 -18.33 -23.23 -0.48
N SER A 227 -17.19 -22.68 -0.05
CA SER A 227 -15.91 -23.38 0.11
C SER A 227 -15.46 -23.47 1.59
N MET A 228 -16.34 -23.15 2.54
CA MET A 228 -16.22 -23.51 3.96
C MET A 228 -17.37 -24.44 4.33
#